data_AF-A0A932G4C8-F1
#
_entry.id   AF-A0A932G4C8-F1
#
_cell.length_a   1.000
_cell.length_b   1.000
_cell.length_c   1.000
_cell.angle_alpha   90.00
_cell.angle_beta   90.00
_cell.angle_gamma   90.00
#
_symmetry.space_group_name_H-M   'P 1'
#
loop_
_entity.id
_entity.type
_entity.pdbx_description
1 polymer ?
#
loop_
_entity_poly.entity_id
_entity_poly.type
_entity_poly.pdbx_seq_one_letter_code
_entity_poly.pdbx_strand_id
1 'polypeptide(L)'
;MWTARYRRRDWLALTLKAAGVAGSFACLAFLAPPAMGQQNIELIISQPSPGVERQLTTFEGAAEGSGIGTIPGSIMSFPGWAATTGVAGTPSGVTTALVFNADSLDVLFSSPVLAIGCAYASVVPVTVEAYDAGNVLLSSASFPSNDFGWSTLSLAVSGNAITRLRFHAADLQTVIDDFYCDRSVGSSSRLVTIDVKPGNGNDIDPINLKAQGSLPLAVFSTPDFDATTLDVATLQLGDPNLVQIATVVWGNPEDVDGDGRLDAMLHFSASELVDGGALNADTTELLLTGRTTSGQEIFGTDQVRIVGGGN
;
A
#
# COMPACT_ATOMS: atom_id res chain seq x y z
N MET A 1 -21.81 -2.10 -38.70
CA MET A 1 -21.43 -1.11 -39.73
C MET A 1 -21.90 0.25 -39.24
N TRP A 2 -21.00 1.07 -38.71
CA TRP A 2 -21.30 2.43 -38.25
C TRP A 2 -20.07 3.31 -38.49
N THR A 3 -20.31 4.50 -39.03
CA THR A 3 -19.32 5.51 -39.41
C THR A 3 -19.39 6.65 -38.40
N ALA A 4 -18.25 7.08 -37.84
CA ALA A 4 -18.19 8.27 -36.97
C ALA A 4 -17.29 9.34 -37.59
N ARG A 5 -17.81 10.57 -37.72
CA ARG A 5 -17.06 11.78 -38.14
C ARG A 5 -16.50 12.47 -36.91
N TYR A 6 -15.24 12.88 -36.98
CA TYR A 6 -14.48 13.53 -35.91
C TYR A 6 -14.66 15.06 -35.94
N ARG A 7 -14.93 15.69 -34.79
CA ARG A 7 -14.65 17.12 -34.54
C ARG A 7 -14.07 17.28 -33.13
N ARG A 8 -13.05 18.14 -33.03
CA ARG A 8 -12.25 18.40 -31.82
C ARG A 8 -13.03 19.21 -30.78
N ARG A 9 -12.67 18.92 -29.52
CA ARG A 9 -12.92 19.60 -28.23
C ARG A 9 -14.11 19.08 -27.41
N ASP A 10 -13.75 18.84 -26.16
CA ASP A 10 -14.55 18.67 -24.95
C ASP A 10 -14.94 17.23 -24.55
N TRP A 11 -14.64 16.96 -23.28
CA TRP A 11 -14.68 15.69 -22.56
C TRP A 11 -16.10 15.11 -22.49
N LEU A 12 -16.24 13.80 -22.68
CA LEU A 12 -17.48 13.08 -22.41
C LEU A 12 -17.19 11.88 -21.51
N ALA A 13 -17.78 11.85 -20.31
CA ALA A 13 -17.79 10.68 -19.45
C ALA A 13 -18.72 9.62 -20.05
N LEU A 14 -18.20 8.41 -20.29
CA LEU A 14 -19.00 7.28 -20.75
C LEU A 14 -19.35 6.39 -19.55
N THR A 15 -20.63 6.25 -19.22
CA THR A 15 -21.11 5.30 -18.21
C THR A 15 -21.48 3.97 -18.88
N LEU A 16 -20.74 2.90 -18.59
CA LEU A 16 -21.08 1.53 -19.03
C LEU A 16 -21.86 0.82 -17.92
N LYS A 17 -23.09 0.38 -18.23
CA LYS A 17 -23.91 -0.47 -17.35
C LYS A 17 -23.82 -1.90 -17.87
N ALA A 18 -23.12 -2.78 -17.16
CA ALA A 18 -23.15 -4.21 -17.43
C ALA A 18 -24.47 -4.80 -16.90
N ALA A 19 -25.16 -5.60 -17.71
CA ALA A 19 -26.36 -6.30 -17.27
C ALA A 19 -25.98 -7.45 -16.32
N GLY A 20 -26.38 -7.36 -15.05
CA GLY A 20 -26.48 -8.52 -14.15
C GLY A 20 -25.67 -8.52 -12.86
N VAL A 21 -24.89 -7.49 -12.53
CA VAL A 21 -24.18 -7.41 -11.22
C VAL A 21 -24.37 -6.03 -10.61
N ALA A 22 -24.84 -5.96 -9.36
CA ALA A 22 -25.01 -4.72 -8.62
C ALA A 22 -23.66 -4.27 -8.03
N GLY A 23 -23.05 -3.25 -8.62
CA GLY A 23 -21.82 -2.62 -8.16
C GLY A 23 -21.18 -1.79 -9.27
N SER A 24 -21.14 -0.46 -9.12
CA SER A 24 -20.57 0.45 -10.11
C SER A 24 -19.04 0.47 -10.00
N PHE A 25 -18.33 -0.03 -11.01
CA PHE A 25 -16.89 0.19 -11.18
C PHE A 25 -16.67 1.20 -12.30
N ALA A 26 -15.99 2.31 -11.99
CA ALA A 26 -15.54 3.26 -13.01
C ALA A 26 -14.34 2.67 -13.75
N CYS A 27 -14.58 2.04 -14.90
CA CYS A 27 -13.52 1.66 -15.83
C CYS A 27 -13.44 2.73 -16.93
N LEU A 28 -12.36 3.52 -16.92
CA LEU A 28 -12.08 4.52 -17.94
C LEU A 28 -11.41 3.82 -19.13
N ALA A 29 -12.20 3.34 -20.10
CA ALA A 29 -11.66 2.82 -21.36
C ALA A 29 -11.60 3.93 -22.41
N PHE A 30 -10.40 4.34 -22.82
CA PHE A 30 -10.22 5.20 -24.00
C PHE A 30 -10.20 4.34 -25.27
N LEU A 31 -11.22 4.50 -26.12
CA LEU A 31 -11.19 4.05 -27.51
C LEU A 31 -10.57 5.17 -28.37
N ALA A 32 -9.28 5.05 -28.71
CA ALA A 32 -8.66 5.81 -29.79
C ALA A 32 -8.76 5.02 -31.11
N PRO A 33 -9.03 5.66 -32.28
CA PRO A 33 -9.00 4.98 -33.56
C PRO A 33 -7.56 4.67 -33.99
N PRO A 34 -7.31 3.62 -34.79
CA PRO A 34 -5.95 3.16 -35.07
C PRO A 34 -5.27 4.13 -36.06
N ALA A 35 -4.20 4.78 -35.60
CA ALA A 35 -3.19 5.33 -36.49
C ALA A 35 -1.96 4.42 -36.42
N MET A 36 -1.46 4.01 -37.59
CA MET A 36 -0.31 3.13 -37.76
C MET A 36 0.90 3.59 -36.93
N GLY A 37 1.45 2.69 -36.12
CA GLY A 37 2.88 2.70 -35.77
C GLY A 37 3.31 3.12 -34.36
N GLN A 38 2.41 3.32 -33.41
CA GLN A 38 2.77 3.46 -31.99
C GLN A 38 1.88 2.52 -31.15
N GLN A 39 2.44 1.39 -30.73
CA GLN A 39 1.91 0.65 -29.59
C GLN A 39 2.23 1.52 -28.37
N ASN A 40 1.33 2.42 -27.99
CA ASN A 40 1.36 2.99 -26.66
C ASN A 40 1.07 1.83 -25.71
N ILE A 41 2.11 1.12 -25.28
CA ILE A 41 2.05 0.37 -24.04
C ILE A 41 2.03 1.46 -22.98
N GLU A 42 0.84 2.03 -22.73
CA GLU A 42 0.57 2.55 -21.40
C GLU A 42 0.82 1.35 -20.49
N LEU A 43 1.98 1.36 -19.85
CA LEU A 43 2.20 0.51 -18.70
C LEU A 43 1.04 0.90 -17.78
N ILE A 44 0.01 0.05 -17.70
CA ILE A 44 -0.98 0.16 -16.65
C ILE A 44 -0.20 -0.18 -15.39
N ILE A 45 0.56 0.80 -14.89
CA ILE A 45 1.04 0.89 -13.53
C ILE A 45 -0.26 1.01 -12.74
N SER A 46 -0.96 -0.11 -12.57
CA SER A 46 -2.13 -0.19 -11.71
C SER A 46 -1.69 0.41 -10.39
N GLN A 47 -2.43 1.38 -9.88
CA GLN A 47 -2.11 1.99 -8.59
C GLN A 47 -1.80 0.88 -7.58
N PRO A 48 -0.73 1.03 -6.77
CA PRO A 48 -0.39 0.00 -5.79
C PRO A 48 -1.59 -0.26 -4.89
N SER A 49 -1.73 -1.50 -4.41
CA SER A 49 -2.80 -1.84 -3.47
C SER A 49 -2.68 -0.99 -2.20
N PRO A 50 -3.78 -0.69 -1.47
CA PRO A 50 -3.71 0.02 -0.20
C PRO A 50 -2.69 -0.64 0.75
N GLY A 51 -1.80 0.16 1.34
CA GLY A 51 -0.70 -0.34 2.18
C GLY A 51 0.56 -0.75 1.43
N VAL A 52 0.63 -0.50 0.12
CA VAL A 52 1.84 -0.68 -0.68
C VAL A 52 2.35 0.69 -1.13
N GLU A 53 3.59 0.98 -0.76
CA GLU A 53 4.36 2.12 -1.28
C GLU A 53 5.07 1.67 -2.57
N ARG A 54 4.86 2.40 -3.66
CA ARG A 54 5.56 2.20 -4.93
C ARG A 54 6.62 3.28 -5.13
N GLN A 55 7.85 2.88 -5.41
CA GLN A 55 8.87 3.76 -5.97
C GLN A 55 9.09 3.41 -7.45
N LEU A 56 9.12 4.44 -8.30
CA LEU A 56 9.31 4.32 -9.75
C LEU A 56 10.57 5.06 -10.16
N THR A 57 11.33 4.49 -11.10
CA THR A 57 12.37 5.19 -11.84
C THR A 57 12.17 4.99 -13.33
N THR A 58 12.26 6.09 -14.07
CA THR A 58 12.22 6.13 -15.53
C THR A 58 13.62 6.33 -16.11
N PHE A 59 14.68 6.23 -15.28
CA PHE A 59 16.10 6.45 -15.64
C PHE A 59 16.44 7.83 -16.25
N GLU A 60 15.47 8.75 -16.29
CA GLU A 60 15.60 10.05 -16.90
C GLU A 60 16.71 10.90 -16.26
N GLY A 61 17.45 11.61 -17.11
CA GLY A 61 18.54 12.50 -16.71
C GLY A 61 19.94 11.86 -16.66
N ALA A 62 20.06 10.54 -16.84
CA ALA A 62 21.36 9.90 -17.02
C ALA A 62 21.89 10.08 -18.46
N ALA A 63 23.19 10.32 -18.60
CA ALA A 63 23.84 10.50 -19.90
C ALA A 63 24.05 9.16 -20.63
N GLU A 64 23.98 9.15 -21.96
CA GLU A 64 24.26 7.97 -22.80
C GLU A 64 25.56 7.26 -22.38
N GLY A 65 25.49 5.95 -22.16
CA GLY A 65 26.61 5.10 -21.80
C GLY A 65 27.11 5.29 -20.36
N SER A 66 26.54 6.20 -19.57
CA SER A 66 26.92 6.36 -18.17
C SER A 66 26.35 5.24 -17.30
N GLY A 67 27.10 4.82 -16.28
CA GLY A 67 26.61 3.84 -15.31
C GLY A 67 25.51 4.44 -14.45
N ILE A 68 24.43 3.69 -14.22
CA ILE A 68 23.25 4.16 -13.46
C ILE A 68 23.53 4.14 -11.96
N GLY A 69 24.00 3.02 -11.42
CA GLY A 69 24.30 2.91 -9.99
C GLY A 69 23.07 3.18 -9.13
N THR A 70 23.23 3.94 -8.03
CA THR A 70 22.13 4.24 -7.11
C THR A 70 21.26 5.38 -7.61
N ILE A 71 19.94 5.18 -7.60
CA ILE A 71 18.97 6.22 -7.98
C ILE A 71 18.82 7.23 -6.82
N PRO A 72 19.08 8.52 -7.04
CA PRO A 72 18.95 9.54 -5.99
C PRO A 72 17.54 9.59 -5.38
N GLY A 73 17.45 9.56 -4.05
CA GLY A 73 16.17 9.62 -3.33
C GLY A 73 15.34 8.34 -3.38
N SER A 74 15.89 7.25 -3.92
CA SER A 74 15.23 5.95 -3.99
C SER A 74 16.01 4.88 -3.22
N ILE A 75 15.34 3.76 -2.93
CA ILE A 75 15.96 2.56 -2.37
C ILE A 75 16.67 1.69 -3.43
N MET A 76 16.55 2.02 -4.72
CA MET A 76 17.00 1.18 -5.82
C MET A 76 18.44 1.51 -6.25
N SER A 77 19.20 0.46 -6.60
CA SER A 77 20.51 0.57 -7.22
C SER A 77 20.69 -0.44 -8.35
N PHE A 78 21.25 0.03 -9.46
CA PHE A 78 21.46 -0.69 -10.71
C PHE A 78 22.97 -0.76 -11.03
N PRO A 79 23.77 -1.48 -10.23
CA PRO A 79 25.19 -1.60 -10.46
C PRO A 79 25.50 -2.30 -11.78
N GLY A 80 26.35 -1.68 -12.60
CA GLY A 80 26.77 -2.21 -13.91
C GLY A 80 25.74 -2.03 -15.04
N TRP A 81 24.56 -1.46 -14.76
CA TRP A 81 23.62 -1.03 -15.80
C TRP A 81 24.10 0.30 -16.39
N ALA A 82 23.94 0.47 -17.70
CA ALA A 82 24.26 1.70 -18.41
C ALA A 82 22.97 2.39 -18.88
N ALA A 83 22.96 3.72 -18.86
CA ALA A 83 21.89 4.51 -19.47
C ALA A 83 22.02 4.51 -20.99
N THR A 84 20.91 4.41 -21.71
CA THR A 84 20.88 4.57 -23.17
C THR A 84 19.65 5.36 -23.63
N THR A 85 19.81 6.07 -24.73
CA THR A 85 18.87 6.99 -25.35
C THR A 85 18.61 6.54 -26.79
N GLY A 86 17.38 6.73 -27.27
CA GLY A 86 17.05 6.43 -28.67
C GLY A 86 16.68 4.96 -28.96
N VAL A 87 16.30 4.19 -27.94
CA VAL A 87 15.56 2.94 -28.17
C VAL A 87 14.20 3.31 -28.76
N ALA A 88 13.84 2.75 -29.92
CA ALA A 88 12.61 3.14 -30.60
C ALA A 88 11.37 2.65 -29.83
N GLY A 89 10.36 3.51 -29.70
CA GLY A 89 9.09 3.17 -29.06
C GLY A 89 9.19 2.97 -27.55
N THR A 90 10.15 3.61 -26.88
CA THR A 90 10.32 3.56 -25.43
C THR A 90 9.03 3.91 -24.68
N PRO A 91 8.72 3.19 -23.59
CA PRO A 91 7.60 3.49 -22.70
C PRO A 91 7.66 4.93 -22.15
N SER A 92 8.86 5.42 -21.86
CA SER A 92 9.11 6.79 -21.40
C SER A 92 10.01 7.60 -22.37
N GLY A 93 10.30 8.85 -21.99
CA GLY A 93 10.59 9.95 -22.92
C GLY A 93 11.98 9.98 -23.55
N VAL A 94 13.03 9.49 -22.88
CA VAL A 94 14.41 9.70 -23.35
C VAL A 94 15.37 8.58 -22.96
N THR A 95 15.43 8.18 -21.69
CA THR A 95 16.52 7.34 -21.17
C THR A 95 16.02 6.03 -20.61
N THR A 96 16.67 4.93 -20.97
CA THR A 96 16.39 3.58 -20.47
C THR A 96 17.63 2.96 -19.84
N ALA A 97 17.45 1.91 -19.04
CA ALA A 97 18.56 1.13 -18.50
C ALA A 97 18.86 -0.07 -19.39
N LEU A 98 20.13 -0.26 -19.69
CA LEU A 98 20.61 -1.23 -20.66
C LEU A 98 21.73 -2.09 -20.07
N VAL A 99 21.74 -3.35 -20.51
CA VAL A 99 22.87 -4.27 -20.37
C VAL A 99 23.14 -4.99 -21.69
N PHE A 100 24.41 -5.07 -22.06
CA PHE A 100 24.94 -5.89 -23.16
C PHE A 100 26.18 -6.65 -22.69
N ASN A 101 26.37 -7.86 -23.22
CA ASN A 101 27.58 -8.68 -23.04
C ASN A 101 27.88 -9.01 -21.57
N ALA A 102 26.85 -9.27 -20.77
CA ALA A 102 26.98 -9.81 -19.43
C ALA A 102 26.16 -11.11 -19.32
N ASP A 103 26.63 -12.08 -18.55
CA ASP A 103 25.85 -13.30 -18.27
C ASP A 103 24.74 -13.03 -17.25
N SER A 104 24.98 -12.06 -16.35
CA SER A 104 24.02 -11.65 -15.34
C SER A 104 24.27 -10.23 -14.83
N LEU A 105 23.21 -9.57 -14.40
CA LEU A 105 23.29 -8.26 -13.75
C LEU A 105 22.30 -8.16 -12.60
N ASP A 106 22.71 -7.53 -11.51
CA ASP A 106 21.89 -7.42 -10.31
C ASP A 106 21.18 -6.06 -10.23
N VAL A 107 20.04 -6.04 -9.56
CA VAL A 107 19.39 -4.82 -9.03
C VAL A 107 19.31 -4.98 -7.52
N LEU A 108 19.69 -3.95 -6.77
CA LEU A 108 19.79 -4.00 -5.31
C LEU A 108 18.78 -3.04 -4.67
N PHE A 109 18.26 -3.44 -3.50
CA PHE A 109 17.39 -2.60 -2.69
C PHE A 109 18.01 -2.36 -1.32
N SER A 110 18.13 -1.10 -0.91
CA SER A 110 18.60 -0.72 0.43
C SER A 110 17.58 -1.03 1.54
N SER A 111 16.34 -1.33 1.15
CA SER A 111 15.30 -1.86 2.02
C SER A 111 14.54 -2.97 1.28
N PRO A 112 14.15 -4.07 1.94
CA PRO A 112 13.44 -5.15 1.28
C PRO A 112 12.11 -4.71 0.64
N VAL A 113 11.80 -5.25 -0.53
CA VAL A 113 10.56 -5.01 -1.30
C VAL A 113 9.78 -6.32 -1.50
N LEU A 114 8.50 -6.24 -1.85
CA LEU A 114 7.65 -7.42 -2.08
C LEU A 114 7.44 -7.74 -3.55
N ALA A 115 7.49 -6.73 -4.42
CA ALA A 115 7.30 -6.90 -5.84
C ALA A 115 8.07 -5.87 -6.64
N ILE A 116 8.30 -6.21 -7.90
CA ILE A 116 8.89 -5.34 -8.91
C ILE A 116 8.13 -5.49 -10.21
N GLY A 117 8.29 -4.50 -11.07
CA GLY A 117 7.98 -4.64 -12.47
C GLY A 117 8.67 -3.58 -13.30
N CYS A 118 8.75 -3.81 -14.60
CA CYS A 118 9.24 -2.84 -15.56
C CYS A 118 8.72 -3.19 -16.95
N ALA A 119 8.88 -2.25 -17.87
CA ALA A 119 8.93 -2.59 -19.28
C ALA A 119 10.29 -3.19 -19.62
N TYR A 120 10.32 -4.16 -20.51
CA TYR A 120 11.55 -4.74 -21.02
C TYR A 120 11.50 -4.98 -22.52
N ALA A 121 12.68 -4.93 -23.12
CA ALA A 121 12.94 -5.21 -24.52
C ALA A 121 14.25 -6.02 -24.58
N SER A 122 14.21 -7.22 -25.16
CA SER A 122 15.33 -8.16 -25.18
C SER A 122 15.33 -9.03 -26.44
N VAL A 123 16.52 -9.31 -26.97
CA VAL A 123 16.73 -10.26 -28.08
C VAL A 123 16.99 -11.70 -27.61
N VAL A 124 17.08 -11.90 -26.29
CA VAL A 124 17.23 -13.22 -25.66
C VAL A 124 16.15 -13.42 -24.60
N PRO A 125 15.73 -14.66 -24.32
CA PRO A 125 14.93 -14.95 -23.14
C PRO A 125 15.69 -14.54 -21.88
N VAL A 126 15.01 -13.84 -20.98
CA VAL A 126 15.60 -13.31 -19.74
C VAL A 126 14.98 -14.01 -18.55
N THR A 127 15.81 -14.49 -17.63
CA THR A 127 15.33 -14.99 -16.33
C THR A 127 15.63 -13.97 -15.25
N VAL A 128 14.64 -13.68 -14.43
CA VAL A 128 14.73 -12.78 -13.27
C VAL A 128 14.52 -13.59 -12.01
N GLU A 129 15.48 -13.53 -11.11
CA GLU A 129 15.47 -14.22 -9.82
C GLU A 129 15.48 -13.21 -8.67
N ALA A 130 14.60 -13.39 -7.69
CA ALA A 130 14.55 -12.60 -6.47
C ALA A 130 15.23 -13.33 -5.32
N TYR A 131 16.07 -12.61 -4.58
CA TYR A 131 16.83 -13.10 -3.45
C TYR A 131 16.58 -12.25 -2.20
N ASP A 132 16.63 -12.90 -1.03
CA ASP A 132 16.67 -12.22 0.26
C ASP A 132 18.08 -11.76 0.65
N ALA A 133 18.18 -11.14 1.83
CA ALA A 133 19.45 -10.63 2.37
C ALA A 133 20.49 -11.73 2.63
N GLY A 134 20.05 -12.98 2.80
CA GLY A 134 20.88 -14.17 2.97
C GLY A 134 21.30 -14.81 1.64
N ASN A 135 20.94 -14.22 0.49
CA ASN A 135 21.07 -14.81 -0.84
C ASN A 135 20.29 -16.12 -1.04
N VAL A 136 19.20 -16.31 -0.30
CA VAL A 136 18.25 -17.40 -0.56
C VAL A 136 17.35 -16.98 -1.71
N LEU A 137 17.19 -17.87 -2.69
CA LEU A 137 16.26 -17.68 -3.80
C LEU A 137 14.81 -17.72 -3.29
N LEU A 138 14.08 -16.63 -3.51
CA LEU A 138 12.68 -16.48 -3.10
C LEU A 138 11.70 -16.80 -4.24
N SER A 139 12.03 -16.36 -5.46
CA SER A 139 11.17 -16.52 -6.64
C SER A 139 11.99 -16.37 -7.92
N SER A 140 11.52 -16.97 -9.00
CA SER A 140 12.16 -16.92 -10.32
C SER A 140 11.09 -16.92 -11.41
N ALA A 141 11.30 -16.11 -12.45
CA ALA A 141 10.44 -16.08 -13.63
C ALA A 141 11.28 -15.88 -14.90
N SER A 142 10.88 -16.57 -15.98
CA SER A 142 11.49 -16.42 -17.29
C SER A 142 10.54 -15.69 -18.24
N PHE A 143 11.09 -14.73 -18.97
CA PHE A 143 10.39 -13.89 -19.92
C PHE A 143 10.97 -14.15 -21.33
N PRO A 144 10.13 -14.28 -22.37
CA PRO A 144 10.60 -14.58 -23.71
C PRO A 144 11.42 -13.42 -24.30
N SER A 145 12.21 -13.71 -25.35
CA SER A 145 12.71 -12.64 -26.20
C SER A 145 11.54 -11.97 -26.92
N ASN A 146 11.68 -10.67 -27.20
CA ASN A 146 10.67 -9.89 -27.89
C ASN A 146 11.26 -9.03 -29.01
N ASP A 147 12.51 -9.31 -29.42
CA ASP A 147 13.23 -8.66 -30.53
C ASP A 147 13.19 -7.13 -30.45
N PHE A 148 13.38 -6.61 -29.23
CA PHE A 148 13.23 -5.20 -28.86
C PHE A 148 11.81 -4.61 -29.00
N GLY A 149 10.78 -5.45 -29.10
CA GLY A 149 9.38 -5.08 -28.94
C GLY A 149 9.00 -5.05 -27.47
N TRP A 150 8.72 -3.86 -26.92
CA TRP A 150 8.42 -3.69 -25.50
C TRP A 150 7.33 -4.64 -24.97
N SER A 151 7.59 -5.23 -23.80
CA SER A 151 6.66 -6.07 -23.04
C SER A 151 6.82 -5.77 -21.55
N THR A 152 5.91 -6.27 -20.72
CA THR A 152 6.02 -6.12 -19.27
C THR A 152 6.61 -7.36 -18.63
N LEU A 153 7.44 -7.15 -17.61
CA LEU A 153 7.85 -8.20 -16.68
C LEU A 153 7.49 -7.78 -15.26
N SER A 154 7.15 -8.75 -14.44
CA SER A 154 6.88 -8.55 -13.02
C SER A 154 7.24 -9.79 -12.21
N LEU A 155 7.65 -9.57 -10.97
CA LEU A 155 7.99 -10.62 -10.04
C LEU A 155 7.57 -10.19 -8.63
N ALA A 156 6.96 -11.09 -7.89
CA ALA A 156 6.49 -10.83 -6.53
C ALA A 156 6.79 -12.00 -5.59
N VAL A 157 6.91 -11.70 -4.30
CA VAL A 157 7.09 -12.66 -3.19
C VAL A 157 6.12 -12.31 -2.06
N SER A 158 6.00 -13.20 -1.08
CA SER A 158 5.23 -12.92 0.13
C SER A 158 5.99 -11.96 1.04
N GLY A 159 5.42 -10.77 1.27
CA GLY A 159 6.00 -9.76 2.16
C GLY A 159 7.25 -9.08 1.61
N ASN A 160 7.80 -8.13 2.37
CA ASN A 160 9.02 -7.43 1.99
C ASN A 160 10.24 -8.30 2.26
N ALA A 161 10.69 -9.05 1.26
CA ALA A 161 11.81 -9.96 1.40
C ALA A 161 12.88 -9.80 0.31
N ILE A 162 12.54 -9.21 -0.85
CA ILE A 162 13.49 -9.05 -1.96
C ILE A 162 14.49 -7.95 -1.62
N THR A 163 15.76 -8.29 -1.53
CA THR A 163 16.86 -7.31 -1.40
C THR A 163 17.75 -7.26 -2.63
N ARG A 164 17.69 -8.30 -3.46
CA ARG A 164 18.46 -8.40 -4.71
C ARG A 164 17.64 -9.11 -5.78
N LEU A 165 17.63 -8.56 -6.98
CA LEU A 165 17.23 -9.26 -8.20
C LEU A 165 18.47 -9.63 -8.99
N ARG A 166 18.41 -10.76 -9.71
CA ARG A 166 19.37 -11.12 -10.74
C ARG A 166 18.67 -11.32 -12.07
N PHE A 167 19.02 -10.51 -13.05
CA PHE A 167 18.69 -10.71 -14.44
C PHE A 167 19.81 -11.56 -15.06
N HIS A 168 19.47 -12.63 -15.76
CA HIS A 168 20.47 -13.46 -16.43
C HIS A 168 19.96 -14.12 -17.71
N ALA A 169 20.88 -14.32 -18.66
CA ALA A 169 20.70 -15.00 -19.93
C ALA A 169 22.07 -15.44 -20.46
N ALA A 170 22.11 -16.29 -21.49
CA ALA A 170 23.38 -16.75 -22.08
C ALA A 170 24.20 -15.63 -22.76
N ASP A 171 23.54 -14.53 -23.13
CA ASP A 171 24.14 -13.28 -23.62
C ASP A 171 23.12 -12.17 -23.35
N LEU A 172 23.14 -11.60 -22.14
CA LEU A 172 22.10 -10.69 -21.71
C LEU A 172 22.18 -9.39 -22.53
N GLN A 173 21.21 -9.22 -23.40
CA GLN A 173 21.02 -8.06 -24.27
C GLN A 173 19.62 -7.49 -24.02
N THR A 174 19.49 -6.75 -22.93
CA THR A 174 18.19 -6.36 -22.38
C THR A 174 18.19 -4.88 -22.02
N VAL A 175 17.12 -4.21 -22.44
CA VAL A 175 16.76 -2.86 -22.06
C VAL A 175 15.55 -2.96 -21.13
N ILE A 176 15.56 -2.20 -20.04
CA ILE A 176 14.42 -2.00 -19.15
C ILE A 176 14.09 -0.51 -19.04
N ASP A 177 12.82 -0.22 -18.82
CA ASP A 177 12.29 1.12 -18.59
C ASP A 177 11.13 1.09 -17.59
N ASP A 178 10.78 2.23 -17.01
CA ASP A 178 9.70 2.38 -16.02
C ASP A 178 9.79 1.33 -14.89
N PHE A 179 10.99 1.14 -14.35
CA PHE A 179 11.23 0.17 -13.30
C PHE A 179 10.61 0.67 -12.00
N TYR A 180 9.72 -0.14 -11.42
CA TYR A 180 9.14 0.12 -10.12
C TYR A 180 9.41 -1.03 -9.14
N CYS A 181 9.46 -0.67 -7.87
CA CYS A 181 9.41 -1.62 -6.77
C CYS A 181 8.30 -1.24 -5.78
N ASP A 182 7.66 -2.26 -5.25
CA ASP A 182 6.55 -2.16 -4.30
C ASP A 182 7.00 -2.68 -2.95
N ARG A 183 6.75 -1.89 -1.91
CA ARG A 183 7.01 -2.25 -0.52
C ARG A 183 5.71 -2.20 0.26
N SER A 184 5.41 -3.24 1.01
CA SER A 184 4.30 -3.26 1.96
C SER A 184 4.70 -2.41 3.14
N VAL A 185 4.02 -1.29 3.35
CA VAL A 185 4.33 -0.36 4.43
C VAL A 185 3.40 -0.53 5.63
N GLY A 186 2.64 -1.63 5.65
CA GLY A 186 1.43 -1.72 6.45
C GLY A 186 0.34 -0.87 5.80
N SER A 187 -0.90 -1.36 5.79
CA SER A 187 -2.05 -0.54 5.38
C SER A 187 -2.01 0.77 6.15
N SER A 188 -2.06 1.92 5.46
CA SER A 188 -2.23 3.22 6.10
C SER A 188 -3.26 3.08 7.22
N SER A 189 -2.84 3.30 8.46
CA SER A 189 -3.71 3.09 9.61
C SER A 189 -5.01 3.86 9.40
N ARG A 190 -6.15 3.17 9.48
CA ARG A 190 -7.46 3.73 9.17
C ARG A 190 -7.96 4.47 10.42
N LEU A 191 -8.27 5.76 10.25
CA LEU A 191 -8.98 6.51 11.28
C LEU A 191 -10.40 5.93 11.46
N VAL A 192 -10.74 5.60 12.69
CA VAL A 192 -12.07 5.16 13.10
C VAL A 192 -12.65 6.12 14.13
N THR A 193 -13.96 6.27 14.13
CA THR A 193 -14.66 7.05 15.14
C THR A 193 -14.89 6.16 16.36
N ILE A 194 -14.52 6.67 17.53
CA ILE A 194 -14.71 5.99 18.81
C ILE A 194 -15.45 6.91 19.78
N ASP A 195 -16.10 6.33 20.78
CA ASP A 195 -16.75 7.03 21.90
C ASP A 195 -16.49 6.22 23.19
N VAL A 196 -15.87 6.88 24.18
CA VAL A 196 -15.56 6.34 25.49
C VAL A 196 -16.74 6.60 26.42
N LYS A 197 -17.37 5.55 26.94
CA LYS A 197 -18.65 5.63 27.67
C LYS A 197 -19.83 6.09 26.80
N PRO A 198 -20.10 5.35 25.71
CA PRO A 198 -21.18 5.70 24.80
C PRO A 198 -22.55 5.74 25.47
N GLY A 199 -23.46 6.55 24.91
CA GLY A 199 -24.86 6.64 25.31
C GLY A 199 -25.16 7.60 26.48
N ASN A 200 -24.16 8.33 26.98
CA ASN A 200 -24.37 9.31 28.06
C ASN A 200 -24.66 10.75 27.56
N GLY A 201 -24.52 11.00 26.26
CA GLY A 201 -24.84 12.25 25.58
C GLY A 201 -23.87 13.42 25.85
N ASN A 202 -22.68 13.15 26.39
CA ASN A 202 -21.62 14.13 26.58
C ASN A 202 -20.49 13.88 25.56
N ASP A 203 -19.89 14.96 25.06
CA ASP A 203 -18.73 14.88 24.16
C ASP A 203 -17.38 14.78 24.93
N ILE A 204 -17.42 14.80 26.28
CA ILE A 204 -16.23 14.70 27.13
C ILE A 204 -16.56 13.84 28.34
N ASP A 205 -15.99 12.64 28.38
CA ASP A 205 -16.45 11.61 29.30
C ASP A 205 -15.75 11.63 30.66
N PRO A 206 -16.50 11.77 31.76
CA PRO A 206 -15.92 11.79 33.09
C PRO A 206 -15.41 10.40 33.48
N ILE A 207 -14.09 10.21 33.59
CA ILE A 207 -13.49 8.96 34.08
C ILE A 207 -13.08 9.13 35.54
N ASN A 208 -13.62 8.30 36.43
CA ASN A 208 -13.22 8.26 37.83
C ASN A 208 -12.10 7.24 38.02
N LEU A 209 -10.88 7.68 38.33
CA LEU A 209 -9.72 6.79 38.53
C LEU A 209 -9.91 5.81 39.70
N LYS A 210 -10.81 6.12 40.65
CA LYS A 210 -11.13 5.24 41.79
C LYS A 210 -12.19 4.20 41.43
N ALA A 211 -12.82 4.30 40.26
CA ALA A 211 -13.78 3.30 39.82
C ALA A 211 -13.02 2.06 39.34
N GLN A 212 -13.20 0.93 40.03
CA GLN A 212 -12.64 -0.38 39.64
C GLN A 212 -13.55 -1.12 38.63
N GLY A 213 -14.35 -0.36 37.89
CA GLY A 213 -15.35 -0.90 36.98
C GLY A 213 -14.81 -1.16 35.58
N SER A 214 -15.71 -1.60 34.71
CA SER A 214 -15.44 -1.64 33.28
C SER A 214 -15.56 -0.23 32.67
N LEU A 215 -14.64 0.11 31.78
CA LEU A 215 -14.72 1.28 30.90
C LEU A 215 -15.22 0.81 29.52
N PRO A 216 -16.49 1.07 29.17
CA PRO A 216 -17.00 0.77 27.84
C PRO A 216 -16.48 1.76 26.80
N LEU A 217 -16.26 1.29 25.58
CA LEU A 217 -15.82 2.07 24.42
C LEU A 217 -16.53 1.51 23.17
N ALA A 218 -17.21 2.37 22.40
CA ALA A 218 -17.74 2.01 21.11
C ALA A 218 -16.76 2.37 19.99
N VAL A 219 -16.62 1.50 18.99
CA VAL A 219 -16.06 1.83 17.68
C VAL A 219 -17.18 1.78 16.67
N PHE A 220 -17.50 2.93 16.06
CA PHE A 220 -18.66 3.03 15.18
C PHE A 220 -18.38 2.46 13.79
N SER A 221 -19.33 1.69 13.31
CA SER A 221 -19.41 1.31 11.90
C SER A 221 -19.81 2.52 11.06
N THR A 222 -19.41 2.53 9.80
CA THR A 222 -19.79 3.55 8.81
C THR A 222 -20.14 2.86 7.50
N PRO A 223 -20.64 3.58 6.48
CA PRO A 223 -20.81 3.01 5.15
C PRO A 223 -19.52 2.38 4.57
N ASP A 224 -18.36 2.86 5.00
CA ASP A 224 -17.05 2.47 4.47
C ASP A 224 -16.18 1.69 5.49
N PHE A 225 -16.72 1.38 6.68
CA PHE A 225 -16.02 0.64 7.73
C PHE A 225 -16.98 -0.24 8.51
N ASP A 226 -16.62 -1.52 8.67
CA ASP A 226 -17.37 -2.48 9.46
C ASP A 226 -16.59 -2.80 10.74
N ALA A 227 -17.03 -2.24 11.86
CA ALA A 227 -16.39 -2.42 13.17
C ALA A 227 -16.47 -3.86 13.68
N THR A 228 -17.40 -4.67 13.16
CA THR A 228 -17.50 -6.10 13.52
C THR A 228 -16.33 -6.93 13.00
N THR A 229 -15.53 -6.37 12.09
CA THR A 229 -14.33 -7.01 11.53
C THR A 229 -13.07 -6.77 12.36
N LEU A 230 -13.14 -6.01 13.46
CA LEU A 230 -12.01 -5.76 14.36
C LEU A 230 -11.47 -7.07 14.97
N ASP A 231 -10.14 -7.22 14.98
CA ASP A 231 -9.48 -8.27 15.73
C ASP A 231 -9.28 -7.79 17.17
N VAL A 232 -10.24 -8.14 18.04
CA VAL A 232 -10.29 -7.74 19.46
C VAL A 232 -9.00 -8.05 20.21
N ALA A 233 -8.29 -9.12 19.86
CA ALA A 233 -7.05 -9.51 20.53
C ALA A 233 -5.87 -8.55 20.25
N THR A 234 -5.97 -7.72 19.21
CA THR A 234 -4.96 -6.73 18.83
C THR A 234 -5.25 -5.34 19.36
N LEU A 235 -6.44 -5.10 19.89
CA LEU A 235 -6.90 -3.78 20.29
C LEU A 235 -6.26 -3.33 21.61
N GLN A 236 -5.77 -2.10 21.62
CA GLN A 236 -5.03 -1.48 22.70
C GLN A 236 -5.54 -0.06 22.94
N LEU A 237 -5.75 0.31 24.20
CA LEU A 237 -6.24 1.63 24.63
C LEU A 237 -5.27 2.27 25.62
N GLY A 238 -5.01 3.57 25.46
CA GLY A 238 -4.21 4.33 26.42
C GLY A 238 -4.16 5.81 26.09
N ASP A 239 -3.62 6.60 27.01
CA ASP A 239 -3.27 8.01 26.77
C ASP A 239 -2.13 8.09 25.74
N PRO A 240 -2.30 8.84 24.62
CA PRO A 240 -1.28 8.93 23.57
C PRO A 240 0.05 9.55 24.05
N ASN A 241 0.07 10.24 25.20
CA ASN A 241 1.28 10.83 25.78
C ASN A 241 1.97 9.90 26.79
N LEU A 242 1.38 8.75 27.10
CA LEU A 242 1.94 7.74 28.00
C LEU A 242 2.47 6.55 27.20
N VAL A 243 3.40 5.82 27.79
CA VAL A 243 4.07 4.67 27.14
C VAL A 243 3.21 3.40 27.24
N GLN A 244 2.33 3.34 28.23
CA GLN A 244 1.62 2.13 28.62
C GLN A 244 0.23 2.07 27.97
N ILE A 245 -0.26 0.84 27.80
CA ILE A 245 -1.50 0.51 27.09
C ILE A 245 -2.24 -0.61 27.82
N ALA A 246 -3.56 -0.65 27.72
CA ALA A 246 -4.39 -1.75 28.19
C ALA A 246 -5.03 -2.50 27.01
N THR A 247 -5.24 -3.80 27.19
CA THR A 247 -5.91 -4.66 26.21
C THR A 247 -7.40 -4.75 26.51
N VAL A 248 -8.20 -5.10 25.48
CA VAL A 248 -9.63 -5.35 25.65
C VAL A 248 -9.86 -6.57 26.56
N VAL A 249 -10.81 -6.47 27.50
CA VAL A 249 -11.22 -7.60 28.36
C VAL A 249 -12.23 -8.48 27.61
N TRP A 250 -13.23 -7.86 26.98
CA TRP A 250 -14.21 -8.50 26.12
C TRP A 250 -14.89 -7.47 25.21
N GLY A 251 -15.58 -7.93 24.18
CA GLY A 251 -16.40 -7.08 23.32
C GLY A 251 -17.48 -7.85 22.58
N ASN A 252 -18.48 -7.13 22.10
CA ASN A 252 -19.61 -7.66 21.35
C ASN A 252 -20.08 -6.67 20.28
N PRO A 253 -20.69 -7.16 19.18
CA PRO A 253 -21.41 -6.30 18.25
C PRO A 253 -22.69 -5.74 18.89
N GLU A 254 -22.95 -4.44 18.74
CA GLU A 254 -24.17 -3.75 19.20
C GLU A 254 -24.42 -2.52 18.33
N ASP A 255 -25.67 -2.17 18.03
CA ASP A 255 -26.02 -0.92 17.33
C ASP A 255 -26.13 0.20 18.38
N VAL A 256 -25.05 0.96 18.57
CA VAL A 256 -24.88 1.87 19.72
C VAL A 256 -25.47 3.24 19.42
N ASP A 257 -25.36 3.71 18.19
CA ASP A 257 -25.88 5.01 17.75
C ASP A 257 -27.28 4.94 17.09
N GLY A 258 -27.79 3.74 16.81
CA GLY A 258 -29.11 3.52 16.24
C GLY A 258 -29.17 3.74 14.73
N ASP A 259 -28.03 3.70 14.02
CA ASP A 259 -27.96 3.86 12.58
C ASP A 259 -28.30 2.58 11.78
N GLY A 260 -28.46 1.45 12.49
CA GLY A 260 -28.78 0.14 11.92
C GLY A 260 -27.57 -0.65 11.42
N ARG A 261 -26.34 -0.18 11.68
CA ARG A 261 -25.08 -0.92 11.54
C ARG A 261 -24.64 -1.38 12.92
N LEU A 262 -24.00 -2.54 12.98
CA LEU A 262 -23.45 -3.04 14.24
C LEU A 262 -22.08 -2.40 14.48
N ASP A 263 -21.92 -1.79 15.64
CA ASP A 263 -20.68 -1.24 16.16
C ASP A 263 -19.93 -2.28 16.98
N ALA A 264 -18.66 -2.02 17.29
CA ALA A 264 -17.93 -2.81 18.26
C ALA A 264 -18.05 -2.15 19.64
N MET A 265 -18.82 -2.78 20.54
CA MET A 265 -18.83 -2.42 21.96
C MET A 265 -17.71 -3.18 22.67
N LEU A 266 -16.73 -2.44 23.18
CA LEU A 266 -15.52 -2.97 23.81
C LEU A 266 -15.50 -2.60 25.28
N HIS A 267 -15.00 -3.50 26.11
CA HIS A 267 -14.90 -3.31 27.55
C HIS A 267 -13.47 -3.44 28.02
N PHE A 268 -12.95 -2.36 28.59
CA PHE A 268 -11.62 -2.28 29.20
C PHE A 268 -11.74 -2.32 30.73
N SER A 269 -10.67 -2.75 31.40
CA SER A 269 -10.56 -2.69 32.85
C SER A 269 -10.02 -1.31 33.25
N ALA A 270 -10.81 -0.52 33.98
CA ALA A 270 -10.37 0.79 34.45
C ALA A 270 -9.18 0.67 35.41
N SER A 271 -9.14 -0.38 36.24
CA SER A 271 -8.01 -0.63 37.13
C SER A 271 -6.74 -1.00 36.36
N GLU A 272 -6.82 -1.80 35.30
CA GLU A 272 -5.62 -2.11 34.49
C GLU A 272 -5.08 -0.88 33.75
N LEU A 273 -5.97 -0.01 33.25
CA LEU A 273 -5.58 1.26 32.65
C LEU A 273 -4.83 2.15 33.65
N VAL A 274 -5.31 2.23 34.89
CA VAL A 274 -4.70 3.05 35.94
C VAL A 274 -3.42 2.41 36.50
N ASP A 275 -3.49 1.15 36.94
CA ASP A 275 -2.37 0.45 37.57
C ASP A 275 -1.24 0.17 36.57
N GLY A 276 -1.60 -0.07 35.30
CA GLY A 276 -0.67 -0.19 34.19
C GLY A 276 -0.06 1.14 33.75
N GLY A 277 -0.58 2.28 34.20
CA GLY A 277 -0.09 3.61 33.86
C GLY A 277 -0.47 4.09 32.45
N ALA A 278 -1.50 3.50 31.85
CA ALA A 278 -2.06 3.88 30.56
C ALA A 278 -3.09 5.03 30.67
N LEU A 279 -3.54 5.35 31.89
CA LEU A 279 -4.46 6.43 32.22
C LEU A 279 -4.02 7.07 33.54
N ASN A 280 -3.91 8.40 33.60
CA ASN A 280 -3.55 9.10 34.84
C ASN A 280 -4.42 10.37 35.03
N ALA A 281 -4.11 11.19 36.04
CA ALA A 281 -4.90 12.39 36.37
C ALA A 281 -4.82 13.53 35.32
N ASP A 282 -3.79 13.51 34.48
CA ASP A 282 -3.53 14.52 33.45
C ASP A 282 -4.08 14.11 32.07
N THR A 283 -4.61 12.88 31.94
CA THR A 283 -5.15 12.38 30.68
C THR A 283 -6.37 13.18 30.21
N THR A 284 -6.30 13.70 29.00
CA THR A 284 -7.40 14.45 28.35
C THR A 284 -7.96 13.76 27.10
N GLU A 285 -7.29 12.72 26.62
CA GLU A 285 -7.64 11.98 25.41
C GLU A 285 -7.23 10.52 25.58
N LEU A 286 -8.02 9.60 25.03
CA LEU A 286 -7.65 8.20 24.89
C LEU A 286 -7.50 7.86 23.41
N LEU A 287 -6.47 7.08 23.10
CA LEU A 287 -6.16 6.55 21.78
C LEU A 287 -6.40 5.04 21.78
N LEU A 288 -7.31 4.59 20.91
CA LEU A 288 -7.46 3.19 20.53
C LEU A 288 -6.57 2.90 19.31
N THR A 289 -5.81 1.82 19.35
CA THR A 289 -5.09 1.26 18.20
C THR A 289 -5.36 -0.23 18.07
N GLY A 290 -5.13 -0.78 16.88
CA GLY A 290 -5.16 -2.22 16.66
C GLY A 290 -5.35 -2.57 15.19
N ARG A 291 -6.00 -3.70 14.91
CA ARG A 291 -6.18 -4.20 13.54
C ARG A 291 -7.56 -4.80 13.31
N THR A 292 -7.97 -4.83 12.05
CA THR A 292 -9.05 -5.72 11.59
C THR A 292 -8.54 -7.15 11.39
N THR A 293 -9.45 -8.10 11.32
CA THR A 293 -9.19 -9.51 10.97
C THR A 293 -8.53 -9.68 9.58
N SER A 294 -8.63 -8.68 8.71
CA SER A 294 -7.93 -8.63 7.42
C SER A 294 -6.49 -8.09 7.51
N GLY A 295 -6.06 -7.65 8.70
CA GLY A 295 -4.74 -7.09 8.97
C GLY A 295 -4.60 -5.58 8.76
N GLN A 296 -5.66 -4.87 8.35
CA GLN A 296 -5.65 -3.41 8.26
C GLN A 296 -5.49 -2.77 9.64
N GLU A 297 -4.48 -1.91 9.83
CA GLU A 297 -4.30 -1.13 11.05
C GLU A 297 -5.39 -0.07 11.21
N ILE A 298 -5.80 0.19 12.44
CA ILE A 298 -6.80 1.20 12.80
C ILE A 298 -6.29 2.06 13.95
N PHE A 299 -6.79 3.29 14.02
CA PHE A 299 -6.62 4.16 15.18
C PHE A 299 -7.83 5.09 15.34
N GLY A 300 -8.15 5.47 16.56
CA GLY A 300 -9.20 6.44 16.86
C GLY A 300 -8.95 7.11 18.20
N THR A 301 -9.31 8.38 18.33
CA THR A 301 -9.18 9.11 19.61
C THR A 301 -10.51 9.64 20.08
N ASP A 302 -10.63 9.79 21.40
CA ASP A 302 -11.78 10.42 22.04
C ASP A 302 -11.37 11.23 23.28
N GLN A 303 -12.09 12.31 23.55
CA GLN A 303 -11.79 13.25 24.63
C GLN A 303 -12.38 12.77 25.96
N VAL A 304 -11.54 12.79 26.99
CA VAL A 304 -11.94 12.36 28.33
C VAL A 304 -11.62 13.43 29.35
N ARG A 305 -12.35 13.43 30.47
CA ARG A 305 -12.02 14.26 31.63
C ARG A 305 -11.91 13.39 32.86
N ILE A 306 -10.77 13.47 33.53
CA ILE A 306 -10.59 12.76 34.79
C ILE A 306 -11.33 13.48 35.91
N VAL A 307 -12.11 12.72 36.69
CA VAL A 307 -12.86 13.21 37.86
C VAL A 307 -12.50 12.41 39.10
N GLY A 308 -12.52 13.05 40.27
CA GLY A 308 -12.24 12.37 41.55
C GLY A 308 -10.78 12.00 41.81
N GLY A 309 -9.85 12.46 40.96
CA GLY A 309 -8.39 12.30 41.05
C GLY A 309 -7.68 13.36 41.91
N GLY A 310 -8.37 13.97 42.87
CA GLY A 310 -7.72 14.81 43.88
C GLY A 310 -7.15 13.94 45.01
N ASN A 311 -5.89 14.17 45.36
CA ASN A 311 -5.40 13.94 46.73
C ASN A 311 -6.23 14.74 47.72
#